data_AF-A0A9N9YUH3-F1
#
_entry.id   AF-A0A9N9YUH3-F1
#
_cell.length_a   1.000
_cell.length_b   1.000
_cell.length_c   1.000
_cell.angle_alpha   90.00
_cell.angle_beta   90.00
_cell.angle_gamma   90.00
#
_symmetry.space_group_name_H-M   'P 1'
#
loop_
_entity.id
_entity.type
_entity.pdbx_description
1 polymer ?
#
loop_
_entity_poly.entity_id
_entity_poly.type
_entity_poly.pdbx_seq_one_letter_code
_entity_poly.pdbx_strand_id
1 'polypeptide(L)'
;MTTPGYLDTLNAYKGVRSSLTGLLGLPISSVLVSGSSAGGYLALTTASLAGEKPDALLLIYGMLDSANSRYTTLGPNIFGQPAIETEPVLREFPKPRGKDETRERISAYAMPPVVARDRQYALVSALHIEGLFVDYLTSVDGLARAIADRRVETIPEEHRRLFPLSFDRLANQHASHTVAARIKWLDHPSQVQSESCAERLGAEASVEFPDDAEPGFDVRAGNVNVEGAKGDSVITVESLRSAIRFLQAAE
;
A
#
# COMPACT_ATOMS: atom_id res chain seq x y z
N MET A 1 23.87 6.34 -1.06
CA MET A 1 23.13 5.08 -0.79
C MET A 1 21.67 5.45 -0.63
N THR A 2 20.83 5.07 -1.59
CA THR A 2 19.40 5.37 -1.56
C THR A 2 18.67 4.29 -0.75
N THR A 3 18.21 4.68 0.44
CA THR A 3 17.28 3.94 1.29
C THR A 3 15.98 3.69 0.50
N PRO A 4 15.55 2.44 0.24
CA PRO A 4 14.27 2.17 -0.44
C PRO A 4 13.08 2.76 0.32
N GLY A 5 11.98 3.09 -0.36
CA GLY A 5 10.83 3.78 0.27
C GLY A 5 10.25 3.10 1.51
N TYR A 6 10.30 1.76 1.59
CA TYR A 6 9.88 1.01 2.78
C TYR A 6 10.80 1.20 4.00
N LEU A 7 12.08 1.52 3.78
CA LEU A 7 12.99 1.82 4.88
C LEU A 7 12.70 3.21 5.46
N ASP A 8 12.27 4.18 4.64
CA ASP A 8 11.85 5.48 5.13
C ASP A 8 10.60 5.35 6.02
N THR A 9 9.61 4.53 5.64
CA THR A 9 8.44 4.27 6.48
C THR A 9 8.78 3.48 7.74
N LEU A 10 9.67 2.48 7.65
CA LEU A 10 10.16 1.74 8.81
C LEU A 10 10.92 2.64 9.79
N ASN A 11 11.76 3.54 9.30
CA ASN A 11 12.50 4.49 10.14
C ASN A 11 11.56 5.51 10.78
N ALA A 12 10.56 6.00 10.05
CA ALA A 12 9.53 6.89 10.60
C ALA A 12 8.78 6.21 11.75
N TYR A 13 8.33 4.97 11.56
CA TYR A 13 7.68 4.18 12.60
C TYR A 13 8.56 3.98 13.84
N LYS A 14 9.83 3.62 13.64
CA LYS A 14 10.81 3.49 14.75
C LYS A 14 10.97 4.81 15.51
N GLY A 15 11.08 5.93 14.79
CA GLY A 15 11.18 7.26 15.38
C GLY A 15 9.96 7.63 16.21
N VAL A 16 8.75 7.27 15.75
CA VAL A 16 7.52 7.46 16.53
C VAL A 16 7.60 6.69 17.85
N ARG A 17 7.89 5.39 17.81
CA ARG A 17 8.00 4.53 19.01
C ARG A 17 9.08 5.03 19.99
N SER A 18 10.24 5.44 19.48
CA SER A 18 11.39 5.77 20.34
C SER A 18 11.38 7.20 20.88
N SER A 19 10.76 8.15 20.16
CA SER A 19 11.02 9.57 20.38
C SER A 19 9.76 10.42 20.55
N LEU A 20 8.59 9.96 20.10
CA LEU A 20 7.39 10.79 20.10
C LEU A 20 6.94 11.18 21.52
N THR A 21 7.00 10.25 22.48
CA THR A 21 6.70 10.54 23.89
C THR A 21 7.52 11.72 24.43
N GLY A 22 8.83 11.72 24.14
CA GLY A 22 9.73 12.79 24.58
C GLY A 22 9.48 14.12 23.86
N LEU A 23 9.12 14.07 22.57
CA LEU A 23 8.83 15.25 21.76
C LEU A 23 7.49 15.92 22.16
N LEU A 24 6.47 15.12 22.47
CA LEU A 24 5.16 15.62 22.87
C LEU A 24 5.06 15.93 24.37
N GLY A 25 5.95 15.36 25.19
CA GLY A 25 5.83 15.42 26.65
C GLY A 25 4.60 14.64 27.18
N LEU A 26 4.08 13.70 26.38
CA LEU A 26 2.88 12.91 26.67
C LEU A 26 3.17 11.43 26.42
N PRO A 27 2.70 10.51 27.28
CA PRO A 27 2.84 9.08 27.04
C PRO A 27 2.06 8.68 25.78
N ILE A 28 2.70 7.89 24.92
CA ILE A 28 2.01 7.17 23.84
C ILE A 28 1.70 5.75 24.32
N SER A 29 0.45 5.32 24.19
CA SER A 29 0.02 3.95 24.53
C SER A 29 0.11 3.03 23.32
N SER A 30 -0.52 3.44 22.22
CA SER A 30 -0.71 2.61 21.02
C SER A 30 -0.20 3.36 19.79
N VAL A 31 0.43 2.63 18.86
CA VAL A 31 0.89 3.12 17.56
C VAL A 31 0.29 2.27 16.45
N LEU A 32 -0.57 2.89 15.66
CA LEU A 32 -1.17 2.31 14.47
C LEU A 32 -0.37 2.70 13.22
N VAL A 33 -0.26 1.79 12.26
CA VAL A 33 0.29 2.10 10.93
C VAL A 33 -0.82 1.99 9.88
N SER A 34 -0.97 3.03 9.07
CA SER A 34 -2.03 3.15 8.07
C SER A 34 -1.45 3.51 6.71
N GLY A 35 -2.13 3.10 5.64
CA GLY A 35 -1.83 3.61 4.32
C GLY A 35 -2.84 3.16 3.27
N SER A 36 -2.94 3.96 2.21
CA SER A 36 -3.81 3.67 1.08
C SER A 36 -3.03 3.31 -0.20
N SER A 37 -3.55 2.42 -1.04
CA SER A 37 -2.85 1.96 -2.26
C SER A 37 -1.44 1.41 -1.98
N ALA A 38 -0.40 1.94 -2.66
CA ALA A 38 1.01 1.70 -2.36
C ALA A 38 1.39 2.06 -0.91
N GLY A 39 0.70 3.01 -0.27
CA GLY A 39 0.82 3.28 1.16
C GLY A 39 0.37 2.09 2.03
N GLY A 40 -0.65 1.35 1.61
CA GLY A 40 -1.06 0.10 2.27
C GLY A 40 0.00 -0.99 2.17
N TYR A 41 0.68 -1.10 1.02
CA TYR A 41 1.88 -1.94 0.86
C TYR A 41 2.99 -1.54 1.83
N LEU A 42 3.28 -0.23 1.95
CA LEU A 42 4.31 0.27 2.87
C LEU A 42 3.93 0.05 4.33
N ALA A 43 2.65 0.19 4.68
CA ALA A 43 2.13 -0.09 6.02
C ALA A 43 2.33 -1.57 6.39
N LEU A 44 1.90 -2.49 5.51
CA LEU A 44 2.07 -3.93 5.70
C LEU A 44 3.55 -4.34 5.77
N THR A 45 4.37 -3.80 4.87
CA THR A 45 5.82 -4.07 4.86
C THR A 45 6.49 -3.53 6.12
N THR A 46 6.09 -2.35 6.60
CA THR A 46 6.59 -1.77 7.86
C THR A 46 6.24 -2.66 9.04
N ALA A 47 4.98 -3.12 9.12
CA ALA A 47 4.53 -4.04 10.16
C ALA A 47 5.33 -5.35 10.14
N SER A 48 5.60 -5.89 8.96
CA SER A 48 6.38 -7.11 8.82
C SER A 48 7.84 -6.95 9.27
N LEU A 49 8.48 -5.84 8.90
CA LEU A 49 9.90 -5.60 9.16
C LEU A 49 10.20 -4.99 10.53
N ALA A 50 9.22 -4.40 11.19
CA ALA A 50 9.40 -3.80 12.50
C ALA A 50 9.70 -4.87 13.55
N GLY A 51 10.70 -4.59 14.40
CA GLY A 51 11.04 -5.45 15.55
C GLY A 51 9.95 -5.39 16.62
N GLU A 52 9.51 -4.18 16.98
CA GLU A 52 8.31 -3.95 17.78
C GLU A 52 7.13 -3.68 16.83
N LYS A 53 6.07 -4.50 16.90
CA LYS A 53 4.96 -4.42 15.95
C LYS A 53 4.02 -3.25 16.23
N PRO A 54 3.37 -2.68 15.19
CA PRO A 54 2.29 -1.73 15.41
C PRO A 54 1.11 -2.44 16.09
N ASP A 55 0.39 -1.72 16.95
CA ASP A 55 -0.75 -2.27 17.69
C ASP A 55 -1.93 -2.58 16.75
N ALA A 56 -1.99 -1.86 15.63
CA ALA A 56 -3.00 -2.07 14.61
C ALA A 56 -2.55 -1.65 13.21
N LEU A 57 -3.26 -2.16 12.21
CA LEU A 57 -3.11 -1.77 10.81
C LEU A 57 -4.43 -1.27 10.23
N LEU A 58 -4.36 -0.15 9.51
CA LEU A 58 -5.44 0.32 8.66
C LEU A 58 -5.00 0.30 7.19
N LEU A 59 -5.47 -0.69 6.45
CA LEU A 59 -5.06 -0.91 5.05
C LEU A 59 -6.21 -0.48 4.12
N ILE A 60 -6.06 0.65 3.44
CA ILE A 60 -7.12 1.23 2.60
C ILE A 60 -6.83 0.89 1.13
N TYR A 61 -7.59 -0.02 0.54
CA TYR A 61 -7.42 -0.54 -0.83
C TYR A 61 -5.95 -0.84 -1.22
N GLY A 62 -5.19 -1.41 -0.28
CA GLY A 62 -3.74 -1.55 -0.39
C GLY A 62 -3.27 -2.49 -1.51
N MET A 63 -2.06 -2.25 -2.02
CA MET A 63 -1.35 -3.16 -2.93
C MET A 63 -0.71 -4.33 -2.14
N LEU A 64 -1.54 -5.19 -1.55
CA LEU A 64 -1.10 -6.12 -0.50
C LEU A 64 -0.29 -7.32 -1.01
N ASP A 65 -0.48 -7.70 -2.27
CA ASP A 65 0.25 -8.82 -2.88
C ASP A 65 0.85 -8.43 -4.23
N SER A 66 2.06 -7.87 -4.22
CA SER A 66 2.80 -7.51 -5.43
C SER A 66 3.12 -8.70 -6.33
N ALA A 67 3.03 -9.95 -5.85
CA ALA A 67 3.24 -11.14 -6.67
C ALA A 67 1.98 -11.63 -7.40
N ASN A 68 0.82 -11.03 -7.10
CA ASN A 68 -0.43 -11.37 -7.75
C ASN A 68 -0.39 -11.09 -9.26
N SER A 69 -1.20 -11.82 -10.05
CA SER A 69 -1.32 -11.65 -11.51
C SER A 69 -1.58 -10.20 -11.92
N ARG A 70 -2.30 -9.44 -11.08
CA ARG A 70 -2.56 -8.01 -11.27
C ARG A 70 -1.30 -7.15 -11.48
N TYR A 71 -0.17 -7.54 -10.89
CA TYR A 71 1.09 -6.78 -10.96
C TYR A 71 2.16 -7.46 -11.80
N THR A 72 1.88 -8.68 -12.26
CA THR A 72 2.84 -9.55 -12.95
C THR A 72 2.43 -9.92 -14.38
N THR A 73 1.22 -9.53 -14.79
CA THR A 73 0.68 -9.76 -16.14
C THR A 73 0.13 -8.47 -16.73
N LEU A 74 -0.04 -8.44 -18.05
CA LEU A 74 -0.65 -7.31 -18.74
C LEU A 74 -2.06 -7.05 -18.21
N GLY A 75 -2.39 -5.80 -17.97
CA GLY A 75 -3.63 -5.43 -17.30
C GLY A 75 -4.25 -4.12 -17.81
N PRO A 76 -5.46 -3.79 -17.33
CA PRO A 76 -6.04 -2.49 -17.56
C PRO A 76 -5.29 -1.41 -16.77
N ASN A 77 -5.59 -0.15 -17.08
CA ASN A 77 -5.11 0.98 -16.30
C ASN A 77 -5.63 0.89 -14.84
N ILE A 78 -4.72 1.04 -13.86
CA ILE A 78 -5.04 1.00 -12.42
C ILE A 78 -5.92 2.17 -11.95
N PHE A 79 -6.21 3.16 -12.78
CA PHE A 79 -7.12 4.24 -12.41
C PHE A 79 -8.49 4.13 -13.06
N GLY A 80 -8.81 2.99 -13.71
CA GLY A 80 -10.06 2.82 -14.44
C GLY A 80 -10.17 3.70 -15.70
N GLN A 81 -9.06 4.31 -16.11
CA GLN A 81 -8.97 5.13 -17.31
C GLN A 81 -8.70 4.27 -18.55
N PRO A 82 -8.88 4.80 -19.77
CA PRO A 82 -8.42 4.13 -20.98
C PRO A 82 -6.93 3.77 -20.91
N ALA A 83 -6.52 2.74 -21.65
CA ALA A 83 -5.11 2.42 -21.84
C ALA A 83 -4.39 3.61 -22.51
N ILE A 84 -3.13 3.81 -22.12
CA ILE A 84 -2.24 4.83 -22.69
C ILE A 84 -1.11 4.15 -23.46
N GLU A 85 -0.44 4.88 -24.35
CA GLU A 85 0.83 4.43 -24.92
C GLU A 85 1.91 4.38 -23.84
N THR A 86 2.36 3.18 -23.50
CA THR A 86 3.26 2.92 -22.37
C THR A 86 4.73 3.12 -22.72
N GLU A 87 5.13 2.82 -23.95
CA GLU A 87 6.54 2.84 -24.39
C GLU A 87 7.20 4.23 -24.19
N PRO A 88 6.60 5.36 -24.61
CA PRO A 88 7.21 6.68 -24.41
C PRO A 88 7.39 7.01 -22.93
N VAL A 89 6.43 6.62 -22.08
CA VAL A 89 6.46 6.84 -20.64
C VAL A 89 7.58 6.03 -20.00
N LEU A 90 7.69 4.74 -20.32
CA LEU A 90 8.73 3.86 -19.76
C LEU A 90 10.14 4.26 -20.21
N ARG A 91 10.27 4.84 -21.42
CA ARG A 91 11.54 5.40 -21.90
C ARG A 91 11.96 6.65 -21.14
N GLU A 92 10.99 7.47 -20.75
CA GLU A 92 11.20 8.67 -19.95
C GLU A 92 11.58 8.37 -18.49
N PHE A 93 11.05 7.26 -17.95
CA PHE A 93 11.29 6.82 -16.58
C PHE A 93 12.01 5.47 -16.54
N PRO A 94 13.26 5.36 -17.03
CA PRO A 94 13.94 4.08 -17.05
C PRO A 94 14.05 3.50 -15.63
N LYS A 95 13.97 2.17 -15.56
CA LYS A 95 14.12 1.42 -14.32
C LYS A 95 15.47 1.73 -13.63
N PRO A 96 15.52 1.86 -12.29
CA PRO A 96 16.78 2.02 -11.58
C PRO A 96 17.76 0.90 -11.94
N ARG A 97 18.99 1.25 -12.32
CA ARG A 97 20.08 0.28 -12.52
C ARG A 97 21.14 0.44 -11.43
N GLY A 98 21.19 -0.54 -10.53
CA GLY A 98 22.25 -0.63 -9.51
C GLY A 98 22.16 0.41 -8.40
N LYS A 99 23.31 0.69 -7.77
CA LYS A 99 23.42 1.55 -6.58
C LYS A 99 23.50 3.05 -6.90
N ASP A 100 23.55 3.40 -8.18
CA ASP A 100 23.75 4.76 -8.69
C ASP A 100 22.42 5.43 -9.07
N GLU A 101 21.36 5.16 -8.31
CA GLU A 101 20.08 5.86 -8.47
C GLU A 101 20.24 7.32 -8.00
N THR A 102 20.22 8.25 -8.96
CA THR A 102 20.42 9.68 -8.74
C THR A 102 19.14 10.50 -8.86
N ARG A 103 17.98 9.88 -9.16
CA ARG A 103 16.71 10.62 -9.24
C ARG A 103 16.37 11.27 -7.91
N GLU A 104 15.92 12.52 -8.01
CA GLU A 104 15.51 13.31 -6.87
C GLU A 104 14.29 12.67 -6.18
N ARG A 105 14.35 12.59 -4.85
CA ARG A 105 13.22 12.15 -4.04
C ARG A 105 12.22 13.28 -3.95
N ILE A 106 11.00 13.02 -4.39
CA ILE A 106 9.91 13.97 -4.27
C ILE A 106 9.16 13.66 -2.97
N SER A 107 9.19 14.61 -2.03
CA SER A 107 8.37 14.58 -0.82
C SER A 107 7.19 15.53 -0.98
N ALA A 108 6.07 15.23 -0.32
CA ALA A 108 4.85 16.03 -0.36
C ALA A 108 4.38 16.37 -1.79
N TYR A 109 4.37 15.38 -2.69
CA TYR A 109 3.90 15.58 -4.07
C TYR A 109 2.43 15.99 -4.07
N ALA A 110 2.15 17.23 -4.46
CA ALA A 110 0.80 17.73 -4.53
C ALA A 110 0.05 17.02 -5.67
N MET A 111 -1.16 16.53 -5.39
CA MET A 111 -2.00 15.95 -6.42
C MET A 111 -2.36 17.04 -7.44
N PRO A 112 -2.05 16.84 -8.73
CA PRO A 112 -2.33 17.85 -9.74
C PRO A 112 -3.83 17.94 -9.99
N PRO A 113 -4.32 19.13 -10.41
CA PRO A 113 -5.74 19.33 -10.69
C PRO A 113 -6.24 18.47 -11.87
N VAL A 114 -5.35 18.02 -12.75
CA VAL A 114 -5.65 17.12 -13.87
C VAL A 114 -4.70 15.93 -13.83
N VAL A 115 -5.13 14.87 -13.14
CA VAL A 115 -4.37 13.63 -12.94
C VAL A 115 -3.92 12.99 -14.27
N ALA A 116 -4.75 13.05 -15.32
CA ALA A 116 -4.42 12.46 -16.62
C ALA A 116 -3.22 13.11 -17.34
N ARG A 117 -2.78 14.31 -16.91
CA ARG A 117 -1.61 15.02 -17.46
C ARG A 117 -0.36 14.82 -16.62
N ASP A 118 -0.48 14.08 -15.52
CA ASP A 118 0.59 13.89 -14.57
C ASP A 118 1.55 12.79 -15.02
N ARG A 119 2.83 13.12 -15.08
CA ARG A 119 3.86 12.17 -15.54
C ARG A 119 4.08 11.01 -14.57
N GLN A 120 3.90 11.22 -13.27
CA GLN A 120 4.03 10.14 -12.27
C GLN A 120 2.83 9.18 -12.34
N TYR A 121 1.61 9.69 -12.53
CA TYR A 121 0.45 8.85 -12.77
C TYR A 121 0.51 8.12 -14.11
N ALA A 122 1.08 8.76 -15.15
CA ALA A 122 1.34 8.07 -16.41
C ALA A 122 2.32 6.90 -16.20
N LEU A 123 3.40 7.10 -15.44
CA LEU A 123 4.32 6.02 -15.07
C LEU A 123 3.61 4.91 -14.31
N VAL A 124 2.86 5.23 -13.25
CA VAL A 124 2.11 4.24 -12.46
C VAL A 124 1.15 3.47 -13.36
N SER A 125 0.45 4.15 -14.27
CA SER A 125 -0.45 3.50 -15.26
C SER A 125 0.33 2.55 -16.16
N ALA A 126 1.44 2.99 -16.75
CA ALA A 126 2.26 2.18 -17.65
C ALA A 126 2.82 0.92 -16.95
N LEU A 127 3.26 1.04 -15.70
CA LEU A 127 3.75 -0.11 -14.93
C LEU A 127 2.67 -1.16 -14.67
N HIS A 128 1.43 -0.74 -14.44
CA HIS A 128 0.31 -1.66 -14.23
C HIS A 128 -0.20 -2.26 -15.54
N ILE A 129 -0.26 -1.45 -16.61
CA ILE A 129 -0.66 -1.94 -17.94
C ILE A 129 0.30 -3.01 -18.43
N GLU A 130 1.60 -2.78 -18.27
CA GLU A 130 2.64 -3.71 -18.75
C GLU A 130 2.98 -4.83 -17.75
N GLY A 131 2.39 -4.83 -16.54
CA GLY A 131 2.74 -5.79 -15.49
C GLY A 131 4.21 -5.71 -15.05
N LEU A 132 4.80 -4.50 -15.05
CA LEU A 132 6.21 -4.25 -14.75
C LEU A 132 6.46 -3.71 -13.34
N PHE A 133 5.44 -3.66 -12.49
CA PHE A 133 5.57 -3.10 -11.15
C PHE A 133 6.66 -3.82 -10.32
N VAL A 134 6.67 -5.16 -10.35
CA VAL A 134 7.65 -5.98 -9.62
C VAL A 134 9.07 -5.77 -10.13
N ASP A 135 9.24 -5.69 -11.44
CA ASP A 135 10.54 -5.42 -12.06
C ASP A 135 11.08 -4.07 -11.55
N TYR A 136 10.24 -3.03 -11.53
CA TYR A 136 10.62 -1.71 -11.03
C TYR A 136 10.92 -1.69 -9.53
N LEU A 137 10.14 -2.43 -8.74
CA LEU A 137 10.33 -2.53 -7.30
C LEU A 137 11.65 -3.21 -6.92
N THR A 138 12.08 -4.20 -7.70
CA THR A 138 13.25 -5.04 -7.39
C THR A 138 14.48 -4.71 -8.22
N SER A 139 14.33 -3.93 -9.30
CA SER A 139 15.32 -3.75 -10.36
C SER A 139 15.73 -5.04 -11.09
N VAL A 140 15.01 -6.16 -10.92
CA VAL A 140 15.29 -7.42 -11.62
C VAL A 140 14.48 -7.49 -12.91
N ASP A 141 15.17 -7.62 -14.05
CA ASP A 141 14.51 -7.71 -15.37
C ASP A 141 13.80 -9.07 -15.54
N GLY A 142 12.54 -9.04 -15.98
CA GLY A 142 11.73 -10.22 -16.26
C GLY A 142 11.18 -10.90 -15.02
N LEU A 143 11.30 -10.30 -13.83
CA LEU A 143 10.87 -10.94 -12.59
C LEU A 143 9.35 -11.10 -12.53
N ALA A 144 8.58 -10.10 -12.94
CA ALA A 144 7.13 -10.19 -13.05
C ALA A 144 6.70 -11.40 -13.88
N ARG A 145 7.25 -11.54 -15.10
CA ARG A 145 6.97 -12.69 -15.97
C ARG A 145 7.37 -14.01 -15.30
N ALA A 146 8.54 -14.05 -14.66
CA ALA A 146 8.99 -15.24 -13.96
C ALA A 146 8.03 -15.65 -12.83
N ILE A 147 7.48 -14.70 -12.08
CA ILE A 147 6.47 -14.94 -11.04
C ILE A 147 5.15 -15.42 -11.67
N ALA A 148 4.70 -14.81 -12.77
CA ALA A 148 3.50 -15.24 -13.47
C ALA A 148 3.60 -16.70 -13.96
N ASP A 149 4.77 -17.09 -14.49
CA ASP A 149 4.98 -18.42 -15.07
C ASP A 149 5.30 -19.50 -14.02
N ARG A 150 6.10 -19.15 -13.00
CA ARG A 150 6.73 -20.11 -12.07
C ARG A 150 6.49 -19.80 -10.60
N ARG A 151 5.56 -18.87 -10.31
CA ARG A 151 5.10 -18.46 -8.97
C ARG A 151 6.18 -17.77 -8.12
N VAL A 152 5.84 -17.49 -6.88
CA VAL A 152 6.63 -16.66 -5.94
C VAL A 152 8.03 -17.20 -5.68
N GLU A 153 8.27 -18.50 -5.88
CA GLU A 153 9.55 -19.17 -5.65
C GLU A 153 10.69 -18.59 -6.50
N THR A 154 10.38 -17.92 -7.61
CA THR A 154 11.39 -17.24 -8.44
C THR A 154 11.93 -15.94 -7.85
N ILE A 155 11.31 -15.42 -6.79
CA ILE A 155 11.73 -14.18 -6.14
C ILE A 155 13.08 -14.42 -5.44
N PRO A 156 14.15 -13.70 -5.82
CA PRO A 156 15.46 -13.82 -5.18
C PRO A 156 15.38 -13.56 -3.67
N GLU A 157 16.19 -14.27 -2.89
CA GLU A 157 16.16 -14.23 -1.44
C GLU A 157 16.31 -12.81 -0.89
N GLU A 158 17.21 -12.01 -1.47
CA GLU A 158 17.42 -10.60 -1.08
C GLU A 158 16.19 -9.69 -1.25
N HIS A 159 15.23 -10.10 -2.09
CA HIS A 159 14.02 -9.34 -2.40
C HIS A 159 12.78 -9.88 -1.68
N ARG A 160 12.81 -11.06 -1.07
CA ARG A 160 11.63 -11.68 -0.43
C ARG A 160 10.95 -10.80 0.62
N ARG A 161 11.72 -9.97 1.32
CA ARG A 161 11.23 -8.97 2.28
C ARG A 161 10.30 -7.90 1.68
N LEU A 162 10.29 -7.75 0.36
CA LEU A 162 9.40 -6.84 -0.38
C LEU A 162 8.06 -7.51 -0.70
N PHE A 163 7.85 -8.76 -0.30
CA PHE A 163 6.64 -9.53 -0.56
C PHE A 163 6.14 -10.15 0.75
N PRO A 164 5.75 -9.32 1.74
CA PRO A 164 5.42 -9.79 3.07
C PRO A 164 4.27 -10.80 3.05
N LEU A 165 3.26 -10.60 2.19
CA LEU A 165 2.16 -11.55 2.08
C LEU A 165 2.61 -12.90 1.51
N SER A 166 3.66 -12.95 0.68
CA SER A 166 4.15 -14.20 0.08
C SER A 166 5.07 -14.99 1.03
N PHE A 167 5.97 -14.32 1.75
CA PHE A 167 7.06 -14.99 2.49
C PHE A 167 7.01 -14.82 4.00
N ASP A 168 6.35 -13.80 4.54
CA ASP A 168 6.36 -13.58 5.97
C ASP A 168 5.23 -14.36 6.66
N ARG A 169 5.56 -14.92 7.82
CA ARG A 169 4.58 -15.51 8.74
C ARG A 169 4.07 -14.43 9.68
N LEU A 170 3.18 -13.60 9.15
CA LEU A 170 2.64 -12.45 9.88
C LEU A 170 1.88 -12.88 11.16
N ALA A 171 1.23 -14.05 11.16
CA ALA A 171 0.45 -14.59 12.28
C ALA A 171 1.23 -14.96 13.55
N ASN A 172 2.56 -15.11 13.51
CA ASN A 172 3.32 -15.70 14.62
C ASN A 172 4.08 -14.67 15.49
N GLN A 173 3.77 -13.38 15.38
CA GLN A 173 4.62 -12.32 15.95
C GLN A 173 3.89 -11.37 16.92
N HIS A 174 3.01 -11.89 17.80
CA HIS A 174 2.34 -11.29 18.98
C HIS A 174 0.80 -11.23 18.90
N ALA A 175 0.15 -11.40 20.06
CA ALA A 175 -1.26 -11.76 20.26
C ALA A 175 -2.26 -10.59 20.30
N SER A 176 -1.89 -9.41 19.77
CA SER A 176 -2.72 -8.20 19.90
C SER A 176 -2.69 -7.36 18.62
N HIS A 177 -2.83 -8.00 17.47
CA HIS A 177 -2.98 -7.28 16.21
C HIS A 177 -4.46 -7.17 15.88
N THR A 178 -4.94 -5.93 15.86
CA THR A 178 -6.24 -5.61 15.28
C THR A 178 -6.01 -5.02 13.90
N VAL A 179 -6.59 -5.64 12.87
CA VAL A 179 -6.38 -5.26 11.47
C VAL A 179 -7.70 -4.76 10.91
N ALA A 180 -7.81 -3.45 10.71
CA ALA A 180 -8.88 -2.88 9.90
C ALA A 180 -8.44 -2.89 8.42
N ALA A 181 -8.87 -3.86 7.62
CA ALA A 181 -8.55 -3.91 6.20
C ALA A 181 -9.76 -3.45 5.37
N ARG A 182 -9.76 -2.22 4.86
CA ARG A 182 -10.88 -1.68 4.07
C ARG A 182 -10.52 -1.64 2.60
N ILE A 183 -11.08 -2.53 1.80
CA ILE A 183 -10.61 -2.70 0.42
C ILE A 183 -11.79 -3.00 -0.49
N LYS A 184 -12.41 -2.02 -1.15
CA LYS A 184 -13.07 -2.31 -2.44
C LYS A 184 -12.19 -1.78 -3.56
N TRP A 185 -12.00 -2.65 -4.54
CA TRP A 185 -11.41 -2.35 -5.83
C TRP A 185 -12.37 -2.97 -6.83
N LEU A 186 -12.67 -2.28 -7.92
CA LEU A 186 -13.71 -2.65 -8.89
C LEU A 186 -13.48 -4.01 -9.60
N ASP A 187 -12.36 -4.68 -9.33
CA ASP A 187 -12.07 -6.02 -9.79
C ASP A 187 -11.76 -6.96 -8.61
N HIS A 188 -12.24 -8.20 -8.76
CA HIS A 188 -12.13 -9.36 -7.86
C HIS A 188 -10.77 -9.63 -7.13
N PRO A 189 -9.58 -9.24 -7.64
CA PRO A 189 -8.30 -9.59 -6.99
C PRO A 189 -8.08 -8.93 -5.62
N SER A 190 -8.65 -7.75 -5.36
CA SER A 190 -8.38 -7.01 -4.12
C SER A 190 -9.06 -7.63 -2.91
N GLN A 191 -10.25 -8.20 -3.08
CA GLN A 191 -10.99 -8.90 -2.03
C GLN A 191 -10.20 -10.11 -1.54
N VAL A 192 -9.78 -10.97 -2.47
CA VAL A 192 -9.01 -12.18 -2.17
C VAL A 192 -7.68 -11.83 -1.49
N GLN A 193 -7.00 -10.76 -1.92
CA GLN A 193 -5.78 -10.29 -1.25
C GLN A 193 -6.04 -9.81 0.18
N SER A 194 -7.18 -9.16 0.43
CA SER A 194 -7.54 -8.63 1.75
C SER A 194 -7.88 -9.75 2.72
N GLU A 195 -8.68 -10.73 2.27
CA GLU A 195 -9.03 -11.93 3.03
C GLU A 195 -7.77 -12.76 3.33
N SER A 196 -6.92 -12.99 2.34
CA SER A 196 -5.61 -13.66 2.51
C SER A 196 -4.70 -12.91 3.48
N CYS A 197 -4.70 -11.57 3.44
CA CYS A 197 -3.95 -10.73 4.37
C CYS A 197 -4.47 -10.88 5.81
N ALA A 198 -5.79 -10.78 6.00
CA ALA A 198 -6.43 -10.99 7.29
C ALA A 198 -6.13 -12.38 7.87
N GLU A 199 -6.28 -13.43 7.06
CA GLU A 199 -5.98 -14.81 7.45
C GLU A 199 -4.50 -14.97 7.84
N ARG A 200 -3.58 -14.48 7.01
CA ARG A 200 -2.13 -14.59 7.26
C ARG A 200 -1.65 -13.76 8.43
N LEU A 201 -2.35 -12.67 8.77
CA LEU A 201 -2.04 -11.84 9.95
C LEU A 201 -2.48 -12.51 11.25
N GLY A 202 -3.36 -13.52 11.22
CA GLY A 202 -3.86 -14.20 12.43
C GLY A 202 -4.52 -13.24 13.43
N ALA A 203 -5.02 -12.12 12.91
CA ALA A 203 -5.49 -10.97 13.64
C ALA A 203 -7.03 -10.89 13.62
N GLU A 204 -7.63 -10.17 14.57
CA GLU A 204 -9.01 -9.77 14.41
C GLU A 204 -9.09 -8.81 13.22
N ALA A 205 -9.88 -9.17 12.21
CA ALA A 205 -9.95 -8.44 10.96
C ALA A 205 -11.37 -7.97 10.65
N SER A 206 -11.51 -6.67 10.41
CA SER A 206 -12.72 -6.10 9.81
C SER A 206 -12.46 -5.78 8.35
N VAL A 207 -13.15 -6.48 7.45
CA VAL A 207 -13.08 -6.24 6.01
C VAL A 207 -14.37 -5.63 5.48
N GLU A 208 -14.27 -4.47 4.83
CA GLU A 208 -15.42 -3.78 4.24
C GLU A 208 -15.18 -3.43 2.77
N PHE A 209 -16.24 -3.59 1.98
CA PHE A 209 -16.29 -3.33 0.54
C PHE A 209 -17.41 -2.33 0.22
N PRO A 210 -17.21 -1.01 0.38
CA PRO A 210 -18.28 -0.02 0.17
C PRO A 210 -18.74 0.01 -1.28
N ASP A 211 -20.04 0.05 -1.55
CA ASP A 211 -20.55 -0.25 -2.90
C ASP A 211 -20.01 0.64 -4.03
N ASP A 212 -19.78 1.92 -3.73
CA ASP A 212 -19.30 2.93 -4.69
C ASP A 212 -17.82 3.33 -4.48
N ALA A 213 -17.04 2.53 -3.75
CA ALA A 213 -15.63 2.83 -3.50
C ALA A 213 -14.75 2.48 -4.71
N GLU A 214 -14.35 3.51 -5.47
CA GLU A 214 -13.31 3.44 -6.50
C GLU A 214 -11.90 3.68 -5.93
N PRO A 215 -10.82 3.30 -6.64
CA PRO A 215 -9.46 3.67 -6.25
C PRO A 215 -9.31 5.18 -6.02
N GLY A 216 -8.79 5.54 -4.84
CA GLY A 216 -8.65 6.92 -4.39
C GLY A 216 -9.93 7.52 -3.78
N PHE A 217 -10.92 6.72 -3.40
CA PHE A 217 -12.18 7.22 -2.80
C PHE A 217 -11.95 8.03 -1.51
N ASP A 218 -10.89 7.74 -0.76
CA ASP A 218 -10.42 8.46 0.42
C ASP A 218 -10.00 9.91 0.08
N VAL A 219 -9.30 10.10 -1.04
CA VAL A 219 -8.87 11.42 -1.51
C VAL A 219 -10.01 12.18 -2.21
N ARG A 220 -10.89 11.47 -2.91
CA ARG A 220 -12.02 12.07 -3.67
C ARG A 220 -13.11 12.67 -2.78
N ALA A 221 -13.15 12.34 -1.50
CA ALA A 221 -14.07 12.96 -0.54
C ALA A 221 -13.90 14.49 -0.47
N GLY A 222 -12.73 15.02 -0.86
CA GLY A 222 -12.46 16.46 -0.88
C GLY A 222 -12.37 17.04 0.54
N ASN A 223 -12.50 18.37 0.64
CA ASN A 223 -12.45 19.06 1.93
C ASN A 223 -13.80 19.01 2.65
N VAL A 224 -14.13 17.83 3.18
CA VAL A 224 -15.36 17.61 3.96
C VAL A 224 -15.01 17.60 5.44
N ASN A 225 -15.81 18.32 6.23
CA ASN A 225 -15.76 18.16 7.69
C ASN A 225 -16.35 16.78 8.04
N VAL A 226 -15.47 15.83 8.33
CA VAL A 226 -15.81 14.44 8.66
C VAL A 226 -16.56 14.30 9.98
N GLU A 227 -16.52 15.31 10.86
CA GLU A 227 -17.24 15.35 12.13
C GLU A 227 -18.60 16.07 12.05
N GLY A 228 -18.93 16.68 10.90
CA GLY A 228 -20.16 17.44 10.70
C GLY A 228 -21.20 16.70 9.85
N ALA A 229 -22.42 17.24 9.81
CA ALA A 229 -23.55 16.69 9.03
C ALA A 229 -23.26 16.54 7.52
N LYS A 230 -22.29 17.29 6.97
CA LYS A 230 -21.83 17.12 5.59
C LYS A 230 -21.08 15.80 5.37
N GLY A 231 -20.37 15.31 6.39
CA GLY A 231 -19.72 14.01 6.38
C GLY A 231 -20.70 12.84 6.31
N ASP A 232 -21.88 12.98 6.94
CA ASP A 232 -22.90 11.92 6.99
C ASP A 232 -23.45 11.55 5.61
N SER A 233 -23.40 12.49 4.65
CA SER A 233 -23.79 12.26 3.26
C SER A 233 -22.69 11.65 2.37
N VAL A 234 -21.49 11.41 2.92
CA VAL A 234 -20.34 10.88 2.16
C VAL A 234 -20.06 9.44 2.59
N ILE A 235 -20.35 8.48 1.72
CA ILE A 235 -20.17 7.03 1.98
C ILE A 235 -18.75 6.73 2.50
N THR A 236 -17.73 7.35 1.89
CA THR A 236 -16.33 7.23 2.33
C THR A 236 -16.14 7.57 3.82
N VAL A 237 -16.83 8.58 4.33
CA VAL A 237 -16.69 9.03 5.73
C VAL A 237 -17.30 8.01 6.68
N GLU A 238 -18.45 7.43 6.36
CA GLU A 238 -19.07 6.39 7.20
C GLU A 238 -18.22 5.12 7.25
N SER A 239 -17.65 4.75 6.11
CA SER A 239 -16.63 3.71 6.05
C SER A 239 -15.46 4.05 6.98
N LEU A 240 -14.80 5.22 6.85
CA LEU A 240 -13.69 5.57 7.73
C LEU A 240 -14.06 5.55 9.22
N ARG A 241 -15.26 6.05 9.59
CA ARG A 241 -15.78 5.98 10.96
C ARG A 241 -15.95 4.55 11.46
N SER A 242 -16.45 3.65 10.61
CA SER A 242 -16.56 2.23 10.94
C SER A 242 -15.20 1.58 11.19
N ALA A 243 -14.14 1.95 10.46
CA ALA A 243 -12.77 1.51 10.78
C ALA A 243 -12.32 2.01 12.14
N ILE A 244 -12.53 3.30 12.41
CA ILE A 244 -12.14 3.91 13.68
C ILE A 244 -12.85 3.23 14.85
N ARG A 245 -14.16 2.97 14.73
CA ARG A 245 -14.92 2.25 15.76
C ARG A 245 -14.38 0.85 16.02
N PHE A 246 -14.05 0.11 14.97
CA PHE A 246 -13.44 -1.21 15.10
C PHE A 246 -12.08 -1.15 15.81
N LEU A 247 -11.23 -0.19 15.44
CA LEU A 247 -9.92 0.01 16.06
C LEU A 247 -10.03 0.42 17.53
N GLN A 248 -11.01 1.26 17.88
CA GLN A 248 -11.29 1.67 19.26
C GLN A 248 -11.88 0.55 20.11
N ALA A 249 -12.65 -0.37 19.51
CA ALA A 249 -13.24 -1.49 20.23
C ALA A 249 -12.22 -2.57 20.62
N ALA A 250 -11.03 -2.54 20.03
CA ALA A 250 -9.97 -3.48 20.30
C ALA A 250 -8.89 -2.96 21.27
N GLU A 251 -9.04 -1.73 21.77
CA GLU A 251 -8.30 -1.20 22.94
C GLU A 251 -8.93 -1.69 24.25
#